data_AF-A0A317HUV8-F1
#
_entry.id   AF-A0A317HUV8-F1
#
_cell.length_a   1.000
_cell.length_b   1.000
_cell.length_c   1.000
_cell.angle_alpha   90.00
_cell.angle_beta   90.00
_cell.angle_gamma   90.00
#
_symmetry.space_group_name_H-M   'P 1'
#
loop_
_entity.id
_entity.type
_entity.pdbx_description
1 polymer ?
#
loop_
_entity_poly.entity_id
_entity_poly.type
_entity_poly.pdbx_seq_one_letter_code
_entity_poly.pdbx_strand_id
1 'polypeptide(L)'
;WWYGYSIGKWEGDTLVVTTGGLRDGGWLDINGTPLTDAAKLTERFRRVNYGRMEIDVTVDDPKAYTKPWTVRVNQQIMLDEDLIEFICQENQRFYPR
;
A
#
# COMPACT_ATOMS: atom_id res chain seq x y z
N TRP A 1 8.48 2.11 14.11
CA TRP A 1 8.34 2.03 12.65
C TRP A 1 7.85 3.38 12.18
N TRP A 2 8.63 4.07 11.34
CA TRP A 2 8.33 5.40 10.84
C TRP A 2 8.15 5.28 9.32
N TYR A 3 6.91 5.41 8.84
CA TYR A 3 6.52 5.13 7.46
C TYR A 3 6.62 6.34 6.53
N GLY A 4 7.40 7.35 6.93
CA GLY A 4 7.62 8.55 6.13
C GLY A 4 6.47 9.55 6.20
N TYR A 5 6.44 10.42 5.19
CA TYR A 5 5.46 11.49 5.04
C TYR A 5 4.79 11.38 3.68
N SER A 6 3.48 11.60 3.65
CA SER A 6 2.65 11.51 2.45
C SER A 6 2.07 12.87 2.08
N ILE A 7 2.06 13.19 0.79
CA ILE A 7 1.42 14.38 0.23
C ILE A 7 0.46 13.94 -0.88
N GLY A 8 -0.79 14.36 -0.76
CA GLY A 8 -1.85 14.03 -1.70
C GLY A 8 -2.28 15.21 -2.56
N LYS A 9 -2.63 14.94 -3.82
CA LYS A 9 -3.32 15.88 -4.71
C LYS A 9 -4.35 15.14 -5.56
N TRP A 10 -5.40 15.84 -5.98
CA TRP A 10 -6.39 15.28 -6.89
C TRP A 10 -5.99 15.50 -8.36
N GLU A 11 -6.12 14.46 -9.17
CA GLU A 11 -6.03 14.49 -10.62
C GLU A 11 -7.35 13.96 -11.18
N GLY A 12 -8.32 14.85 -11.40
CA GLY A 12 -9.69 14.46 -11.78
C GLY A 12 -10.39 13.66 -10.68
N ASP A 13 -10.79 12.43 -10.98
CA ASP A 13 -11.45 11.49 -10.07
C ASP A 13 -10.47 10.65 -9.23
N THR A 14 -9.16 10.85 -9.41
CA THR A 14 -8.10 10.03 -8.81
C THR A 14 -7.32 10.84 -7.77
N LEU A 15 -7.23 10.32 -6.55
CA LEU A 15 -6.33 10.87 -5.54
C LEU A 15 -4.94 10.27 -5.77
N VAL A 16 -3.95 11.14 -6.01
CA VAL A 16 -2.55 10.75 -6.18
C VAL A 16 -1.79 11.14 -4.94
N VAL A 17 -1.26 10.15 -4.25
CA VAL A 17 -0.47 10.30 -3.03
C VAL A 17 0.96 9.91 -3.32
N THR A 18 1.91 10.76 -2.92
CA THR A 18 3.34 10.42 -2.95
C THR A 18 3.85 10.35 -1.53
N THR A 19 4.54 9.27 -1.21
CA THR A 19 5.12 9.00 0.10
C THR A 19 6.64 8.87 -0.02
N GLY A 20 7.37 9.48 0.91
CA GLY A 20 8.83 9.42 0.99
C GLY A 20 9.34 9.75 2.38
N GLY A 21 10.67 9.79 2.55
CA GLY A 21 11.28 9.98 3.88
C GLY A 21 11.06 8.78 4.80
N LEU A 22 11.00 7.59 4.21
CA LEU A 22 10.88 6.31 4.89
C LEU A 22 12.14 6.04 5.72
N ARG A 23 11.99 5.39 6.88
CA ARG A 23 13.14 4.91 7.65
C ARG A 23 13.61 3.57 7.08
N ASP A 24 14.92 3.36 7.08
CA ASP A 24 15.53 2.10 6.66
C ASP A 24 15.20 0.91 7.60
N GLY A 25 15.32 -0.30 7.07
CA GLY A 25 15.01 -1.56 7.77
C GLY A 25 13.53 -1.95 7.77
N GLY A 26 12.74 -1.33 6.90
CA GLY A 26 11.34 -1.67 6.65
C GLY A 26 11.16 -2.81 5.64
N TRP A 27 9.96 -3.39 5.63
CA TRP A 27 9.52 -4.33 4.59
C TRP A 27 8.27 -3.81 3.91
N LEU A 28 8.16 -4.11 2.62
CA LEU A 28 7.04 -3.72 1.78
C LEU A 28 5.80 -4.60 2.03
N ASP A 29 6.03 -5.85 2.41
CA ASP A 29 4.98 -6.84 2.67
C ASP A 29 5.39 -7.84 3.78
N ILE A 30 4.48 -8.76 4.09
CA ILE A 30 4.68 -9.82 5.10
C ILE A 30 5.75 -10.85 4.74
N ASN A 31 6.15 -10.93 3.47
CA ASN A 31 7.18 -11.85 3.00
C ASN A 31 8.59 -11.27 3.16
N GLY A 32 8.71 -10.04 3.69
CA GLY A 32 9.99 -9.39 3.90
C GLY A 32 10.56 -8.75 2.65
N THR A 33 9.72 -8.45 1.66
CA THR A 33 10.15 -7.76 0.44
C THR A 33 10.85 -6.43 0.79
N PRO A 34 12.07 -6.16 0.29
CA PRO A 34 12.84 -5.00 0.72
C PRO A 34 12.16 -3.65 0.45
N LEU A 35 12.27 -2.73 1.41
CA LEU A 35 11.90 -1.31 1.24
C LEU A 35 12.91 -0.45 2.00
N THR A 36 13.64 0.39 1.27
CA THR A 36 14.72 1.20 1.84
C THR A 36 14.29 2.65 2.10
N ASP A 37 15.18 3.40 2.76
CA ASP A 37 15.05 4.84 2.95
C ASP A 37 15.07 5.66 1.64
N ALA A 38 15.57 5.09 0.55
CA ALA A 38 15.61 5.72 -0.76
C ALA A 38 14.28 5.59 -1.53
N ALA A 39 13.35 4.78 -1.02
CA ALA A 39 12.10 4.51 -1.69
C ALA A 39 11.20 5.76 -1.79
N LYS A 40 10.53 5.88 -2.93
CA LYS A 40 9.40 6.77 -3.15
C LYS A 40 8.22 5.93 -3.61
N LEU A 41 7.10 6.06 -2.91
CA LEU A 41 5.86 5.40 -3.27
C LEU A 41 4.94 6.40 -3.92
N THR A 42 4.29 6.00 -5.01
CA THR A 42 3.20 6.78 -5.62
C THR A 42 1.97 5.91 -5.69
N GLU A 43 0.92 6.30 -4.98
CA GLU A 43 -0.34 5.59 -4.89
C GLU A 43 -1.42 6.39 -5.63
N ARG A 44 -2.11 5.76 -6.57
CA ARG A 44 -3.22 6.37 -7.31
C ARG A 44 -4.51 5.67 -6.92
N PHE A 45 -5.30 6.31 -6.06
CA PHE A 45 -6.57 5.81 -5.56
C PHE A 45 -7.69 6.25 -6.48
N ARG A 46 -8.39 5.29 -7.08
CA ARG A 46 -9.52 5.53 -7.96
C ARG A 46 -10.74 4.73 -7.52
N ARG A 47 -11.82 5.44 -7.17
CA ARG A 47 -13.10 4.81 -6.85
C ARG A 47 -13.87 4.54 -8.15
N VAL A 48 -13.85 3.28 -8.60
CA VAL A 48 -14.46 2.87 -9.88
C VAL A 48 -15.99 2.88 -9.79
N ASN A 49 -16.52 2.54 -8.61
CA ASN A 49 -17.94 2.67 -8.27
C ASN A 49 -18.09 2.67 -6.74
N TYR A 50 -19.33 2.72 -6.23
CA TYR A 50 -19.59 2.81 -4.79
C TYR A 50 -18.93 1.67 -3.98
N GLY A 51 -18.83 0.46 -4.54
CA GLY A 51 -18.32 -0.72 -3.83
C GLY A 51 -16.91 -1.17 -4.23
N ARG A 52 -16.26 -0.51 -5.18
CA ARG A 52 -14.93 -0.91 -5.67
C ARG A 52 -13.98 0.26 -5.80
N MET A 53 -12.78 0.08 -5.26
CA MET A 53 -11.66 1.00 -5.41
C MET A 53 -10.46 0.25 -5.98
N GLU A 54 -9.79 0.90 -6.94
CA GLU A 54 -8.52 0.45 -7.50
C GLU A 54 -7.42 1.36 -6.95
N ILE A 55 -6.33 0.77 -6.49
CA ILE A 55 -5.15 1.49 -6.00
C ILE A 55 -3.96 0.99 -6.80
N ASP A 56 -3.41 1.84 -7.67
CA ASP A 56 -2.12 1.57 -8.30
C ASP A 56 -1.01 2.07 -7.40
N VAL A 57 -0.18 1.15 -6.91
CA VAL A 57 0.98 1.45 -6.07
C VAL A 57 2.23 1.27 -6.91
N THR A 58 2.91 2.37 -7.22
CA THR A 58 4.22 2.36 -7.87
C THR A 58 5.30 2.51 -6.82
N VAL A 59 6.25 1.58 -6.84
CA VAL A 59 7.43 1.55 -5.97
C VAL A 59 8.64 1.95 -6.80
N ASP A 60 9.29 3.05 -6.41
CA ASP A 60 10.57 3.48 -6.95
C ASP A 60 11.61 3.46 -5.83
N ASP A 61 12.40 2.39 -5.78
CA ASP A 61 13.48 2.20 -4.81
C ASP A 61 14.74 1.68 -5.53
N PRO A 62 15.69 2.58 -5.89
CA PRO A 62 16.87 2.21 -6.65
C PRO A 62 17.92 1.45 -5.83
N LYS A 63 17.80 1.39 -4.50
CA LYS A 63 18.70 0.58 -3.65
C LYS A 63 18.26 -0.88 -3.61
N ALA A 64 16.95 -1.15 -3.75
CA ALA A 64 16.39 -2.50 -3.72
C ALA A 64 16.09 -3.09 -5.11
N TYR A 65 15.68 -2.27 -6.08
CA TYR A 65 15.17 -2.73 -7.39
C TYR A 65 15.88 -2.08 -8.57
N THR A 66 15.89 -2.78 -9.70
CA THR A 66 16.55 -2.33 -10.94
C THR A 66 15.74 -1.32 -11.75
N LYS A 67 14.43 -1.24 -11.50
CA LYS A 67 13.51 -0.27 -12.11
C LYS A 67 12.24 -0.13 -11.26
N PRO A 68 11.52 1.00 -11.39
CA PRO A 68 10.21 1.14 -10.78
C PRO A 68 9.23 0.08 -11.29
N TRP A 69 8.33 -0.35 -10.42
CA TRP A 69 7.28 -1.30 -10.74
C TRP A 69 5.96 -0.91 -10.08
N THR A 70 4.85 -1.35 -10.67
CA THR A 70 3.50 -1.01 -10.21
C THR A 70 2.71 -2.27 -9.95
N VAL A 71 1.99 -2.30 -8.84
CA VAL A 71 0.97 -3.31 -8.54
C VAL A 71 -0.38 -2.63 -8.36
N ARG A 72 -1.44 -3.32 -8.78
CA ARG A 72 -2.81 -2.88 -8.53
C ARG A 72 -3.40 -3.65 -7.37
N VAL A 73 -3.84 -2.93 -6.35
CA VAL A 73 -4.65 -3.45 -5.25
C VAL A 73 -6.11 -3.13 -5.54
N ASN A 74 -6.95 -4.16 -5.56
CA ASN A 74 -8.40 -4.00 -5.70
C ASN A 74 -9.02 -4.12 -4.32
N GLN A 75 -9.69 -3.06 -3.88
CA GLN A 75 -10.45 -3.03 -2.63
C GLN A 75 -11.94 -3.16 -2.95
N GLN A 76 -12.62 -4.01 -2.19
CA GLN A 76 -14.07 -4.18 -2.24
C GLN A 76 -14.66 -3.73 -0.91
N ILE A 77 -15.81 -3.08 -0.98
CA ILE A 77 -16.56 -2.76 0.23
C ILE A 77 -17.04 -4.06 0.89
N MET A 78 -16.81 -4.19 2.19
CA MET A 78 -17.43 -5.24 3.00
C MET A 78 -18.61 -4.59 3.73
N LEU A 79 -19.83 -4.99 3.35
CA LEU A 79 -21.06 -4.54 4.00
C LEU A 79 -21.38 -5.49 5.15
N ASP A 80 -21.98 -4.96 6.21
CA ASP A 80 -22.45 -5.73 7.37
C ASP A 80 -21.34 -6.54 8.08
N GLU A 81 -20.10 -6.07 8.01
CA GLU A 81 -18.93 -6.65 8.67
C GLU A 81 -18.33 -5.63 9.66
N ASP A 82 -17.75 -6.13 10.75
CA ASP A 82 -17.01 -5.32 11.72
C ASP A 82 -15.52 -5.25 11.35
N LEU A 83 -14.87 -4.14 11.69
CA LEU A 83 -13.41 -4.03 11.58
C LEU A 83 -12.77 -4.89 12.69
N ILE A 84 -12.45 -6.14 12.37
CA ILE A 84 -11.84 -7.07 13.33
C ILE A 84 -10.37 -6.65 13.56
N GLU A 85 -9.93 -6.72 14.82
CA GLU A 85 -8.54 -6.46 15.19
C GLU A 85 -7.59 -7.48 14.52
N PHE A 86 -6.51 -6.98 13.92
CA PHE A 86 -5.44 -7.81 13.39
C PHE A 86 -4.24 -7.80 14.35
N ILE A 87 -3.97 -8.95 14.98
CA ILE A 87 -2.81 -9.15 15.85
C ILE A 87 -1.80 -10.05 15.13
N CYS A 88 -0.70 -9.45 14.64
CA CYS A 88 0.34 -10.16 13.87
C CYS A 88 0.91 -11.40 14.59
N GLN A 89 0.98 -11.37 15.92
CA GLN A 89 1.59 -12.41 16.75
C GLN A 89 0.67 -13.61 17.01
N GLU A 90 -0.59 -13.57 16.58
CA GLU A 90 -1.59 -14.56 16.98
C GLU A 90 -1.64 -15.81 16.09
N ASN A 91 -0.61 -16.03 15.26
CA ASN A 91 -0.50 -17.17 14.33
C ASN A 91 -1.78 -17.36 13.50
N GLN A 92 -2.32 -16.25 12.97
CA GLN A 92 -3.61 -16.25 12.28
C GLN A 92 -3.56 -17.17 11.05
N ARG A 93 -4.24 -18.31 11.16
CA ARG A 93 -4.50 -19.22 10.05
C ARG A 93 -5.80 -18.80 9.39
N PHE A 94 -5.73 -17.79 8.51
CA PHE A 94 -6.83 -17.49 7.61
C PHE A 94 -7.01 -18.67 6.65
N TYR A 95 -7.82 -19.65 7.04
CA TYR A 95 -8.27 -20.71 6.15
C TYR A 95 -9.27 -20.10 5.15
N PRO A 96 -9.13 -20.39 3.85
CA PRO A 96 -10.15 -20.00 2.89
C PRO A 96 -11.41 -20.83 3.15
N ARG A 97 -12.56 -20.16 3.24
CA ARG A 97 -13.84 -20.78 2.88
C ARG A 97 -13.99 -20.78 1.36
#